data_AF-A0A7T7R5X2-F1
#
_entry.id   AF-A0A7T7R5X2-F1
#
_cell.length_a   1.000
_cell.length_b   1.000
_cell.length_c   1.000
_cell.angle_alpha   90.00
_cell.angle_beta   90.00
_cell.angle_gamma   90.00
#
_symmetry.space_group_name_H-M   'P 1'
#
loop_
_entity.id
_entity.type
_entity.pdbx_description
1 polymer ?
#
loop_
_entity_poly.entity_id
_entity_poly.type
_entity_poly.pdbx_seq_one_letter_code
_entity_poly.pdbx_strand_id
1 'polypeptide(L)'
;MIKGLAITPPTLGRISIGRVVEKNGKRLPEKDDQFTITSQIQSKDGWVKHPLDEQLRSNAPNQKLRSIPVRMIFNDPDLNLRAGYTV
;
A
#
# COMPACT_ATOMS: atom_id res chain seq x y z
N MET A 1 16.36 -10.63 24.30
CA MET A 1 16.05 -11.13 22.94
C MET A 1 16.14 -12.64 22.96
N ILE A 2 15.03 -13.35 22.74
CA ILE A 2 15.06 -14.81 22.50
C ILE A 2 15.36 -14.98 21.01
N LYS A 3 16.51 -15.59 20.68
CA LYS A 3 16.86 -15.96 19.31
C LYS A 3 15.80 -16.97 18.80
N GLY A 4 15.09 -16.63 17.72
CA GLY A 4 14.21 -17.57 17.01
C GLY A 4 12.73 -17.23 16.94
N LEU A 5 12.28 -16.12 17.55
CA LEU A 5 10.90 -15.61 17.38
C LEU A 5 10.94 -14.24 16.73
N ALA A 6 11.28 -14.20 15.43
CA ALA A 6 11.09 -12.98 14.64
C ALA A 6 9.57 -12.80 14.44
N ILE A 7 8.98 -11.83 15.13
CA ILE A 7 7.61 -11.41 14.87
C ILE A 7 7.66 -10.53 13.64
N THR A 8 7.53 -11.12 12.45
CA THR A 8 7.27 -10.33 11.24
C THR A 8 5.97 -9.58 11.47
N PRO A 9 5.97 -8.24 11.48
CA PRO A 9 4.73 -7.50 11.66
C PRO A 9 3.76 -7.91 10.55
N PRO A 10 2.50 -8.24 10.89
CA PRO A 10 1.54 -8.65 9.88
C PRO A 10 1.34 -7.50 8.89
N THR A 11 1.34 -7.82 7.60
CA THR A 11 1.11 -6.81 6.58
C THR A 11 -0.35 -6.33 6.64
N LEU A 12 -0.57 -5.12 7.15
CA LEU A 12 -1.90 -4.57 7.42
C LEU A 12 -2.63 -4.06 6.15
N GLY A 13 -1.89 -3.83 5.06
CA GLY A 13 -2.47 -3.32 3.83
C GLY A 13 -1.48 -3.30 2.67
N ARG A 14 -1.93 -2.70 1.58
CA ARG A 14 -1.23 -2.55 0.31
C ARG A 14 -1.30 -1.10 -0.13
N ILE A 15 -0.19 -0.57 -0.61
CA ILE A 15 -0.12 0.73 -1.28
C ILE A 15 0.05 0.47 -2.77
N SER A 16 -0.76 1.10 -3.61
CA SER A 16 -0.66 1.01 -5.06
C SER A 16 -0.69 2.38 -5.71
N ILE A 17 -0.10 2.47 -6.90
CA ILE A 17 -0.20 3.61 -7.81
C ILE A 17 -0.55 3.08 -9.20
N GLY A 18 -1.40 3.82 -9.93
CA GLY A 18 -1.96 3.35 -11.19
C GLY A 18 -3.18 2.47 -11.01
N ARG A 19 -3.94 2.31 -12.10
CA ARG A 19 -5.13 1.45 -12.14
C ARG A 19 -5.11 0.55 -13.37
N VAL A 20 -5.91 -0.51 -13.34
CA VAL A 20 -6.12 -1.37 -14.51
C VAL A 20 -7.55 -1.12 -15.00
N VAL A 21 -7.69 -0.78 -16.28
CA VAL A 21 -8.98 -0.59 -16.93
C VAL A 21 -9.20 -1.61 -18.02
N GLU A 22 -10.45 -2.00 -18.21
CA GLU A 22 -10.83 -2.89 -19.29
C GLU A 22 -11.24 -2.04 -20.51
N LYS A 23 -10.50 -2.17 -21.61
CA LYS A 23 -10.84 -1.55 -22.89
C LYS A 23 -10.87 -2.64 -23.96
N ASN A 24 -12.00 -2.76 -24.66
CA ASN A 24 -12.18 -3.75 -25.73
C ASN A 24 -11.89 -5.20 -25.29
N GLY A 25 -12.32 -5.59 -24.08
CA GLY A 25 -12.08 -6.92 -23.52
C GLY A 25 -10.61 -7.21 -23.12
N LYS A 26 -9.74 -6.20 -23.12
CA LYS A 26 -8.35 -6.31 -22.66
C LYS A 26 -8.12 -5.43 -21.43
N ARG A 27 -7.44 -5.99 -20.43
CA ARG A 27 -7.01 -5.27 -19.22
C ARG A 27 -5.71 -4.51 -19.52
N LEU A 28 -5.78 -3.19 -19.49
CA LEU A 28 -4.66 -2.30 -19.77
C LEU A 28 -4.32 -1.46 -18.54
N PRO A 29 -3.03 -1.22 -18.25
CA PRO A 29 -2.64 -0.29 -17.22
C PRO A 29 -2.98 1.13 -17.65
N GLU A 30 -3.45 1.93 -16.70
CA GLU A 30 -3.70 3.35 -16.86
C GLU A 30 -2.94 4.13 -15.81
N LYS A 31 -2.36 5.25 -16.26
CA LYS A 31 -1.64 6.16 -15.40
C LYS A 31 -2.61 6.78 -14.41
N ASP A 32 -2.25 6.71 -13.13
CA ASP A 32 -2.90 7.43 -12.05
C ASP A 32 -1.83 8.21 -11.28
N ASP A 33 -2.16 9.42 -10.85
CA ASP A 33 -1.21 10.35 -10.23
C ASP A 33 -1.33 10.40 -8.69
N GLN A 34 -1.99 9.42 -8.11
CA GLN A 34 -2.20 9.29 -6.67
C GLN A 34 -1.95 7.86 -6.18
N PHE A 35 -1.65 7.75 -4.89
CA PHE A 35 -1.66 6.48 -4.18
C PHE A 35 -3.07 6.07 -3.79
N THR A 36 -3.26 4.75 -3.68
CA THR A 36 -4.43 4.12 -3.08
C THR A 36 -3.98 3.13 -2.03
N ILE A 37 -4.59 3.17 -0.85
CA ILE A 37 -4.32 2.22 0.23
C ILE A 37 -5.49 1.25 0.34
N THR A 38 -5.20 -0.03 0.16
CA THR A 38 -6.17 -1.11 0.30
C THR A 38 -5.77 -2.06 1.42
N SER A 39 -6.73 -2.77 1.97
CA SER A 39 -6.43 -3.96 2.76
C SER A 39 -5.84 -5.06 1.87
N GLN A 40 -5.42 -6.16 2.47
CA GLN A 40 -5.01 -7.36 1.74
C GLN A 40 -6.20 -8.20 1.23
N ILE A 41 -7.43 -7.73 1.40
CA ILE A 41 -8.63 -8.46 1.03
C ILE A 41 -9.09 -8.00 -0.36
N GLN A 42 -9.22 -8.95 -1.28
CA GLN A 42 -9.85 -8.73 -2.58
C GLN A 42 -11.25 -9.33 -2.57
N SER A 43 -12.27 -8.49 -2.70
CA SER A 43 -13.66 -8.87 -2.89
C SER A 43 -13.98 -9.04 -4.39
N LYS A 44 -15.21 -9.48 -4.71
CA LYS A 44 -15.71 -9.59 -6.09
C LYS A 44 -15.63 -8.26 -6.84
N ASP A 45 -15.85 -7.16 -6.13
CA ASP A 45 -15.85 -5.80 -6.68
C ASP A 45 -14.46 -5.14 -6.69
N GLY A 46 -13.41 -5.87 -6.26
CA GLY A 46 -12.04 -5.40 -6.23
C GLY A 46 -11.43 -5.34 -4.84
N TRP A 47 -10.32 -4.59 -4.71
CA TRP A 47 -9.60 -4.46 -3.45
C TRP A 47 -10.39 -3.62 -2.44
N VAL A 48 -10.55 -4.15 -1.23
CA VAL A 48 -11.24 -3.45 -0.15
C VAL A 48 -10.37 -2.29 0.35
N LYS A 49 -10.91 -1.06 0.35
CA LYS A 49 -10.17 0.13 0.81
C LYS A 49 -9.77 0.01 2.28
N HIS A 50 -8.56 0.45 2.58
CA HIS A 50 -8.11 0.54 3.96
C HIS A 50 -8.66 1.81 4.61
N PRO A 51 -9.08 1.82 5.90
CA PRO A 51 -9.58 3.03 6.57
C PRO A 51 -8.62 4.23 6.52
N LEU A 52 -7.31 3.96 6.52
CA LEU A 52 -6.27 4.99 6.38
C LEU A 52 -6.28 5.70 5.01
N ASP A 53 -6.82 5.10 3.94
CA ASP A 53 -6.89 5.78 2.64
C ASP A 53 -7.73 7.04 2.75
N GLU A 54 -8.92 6.93 3.33
CA GLU A 54 -9.85 8.05 3.48
C GLU A 54 -9.32 9.11 4.46
N GLN A 55 -8.71 8.67 5.58
CA GLN A 55 -8.11 9.57 6.56
C GLN A 55 -6.95 10.38 5.96
N LEU A 56 -6.02 9.74 5.26
CA LEU A 56 -4.88 10.44 4.66
C LEU A 56 -5.31 11.33 3.49
N ARG A 57 -6.31 10.89 2.72
CA ARG A 57 -6.87 11.64 1.59
C ARG A 57 -7.60 12.91 2.04
N SER A 58 -8.35 12.84 3.13
CA SER A 58 -9.07 13.98 3.69
C SER A 58 -8.13 15.11 4.13
N ASN A 59 -6.92 14.73 4.56
CA ASN A 59 -5.88 15.67 4.97
C ASN A 59 -5.00 16.17 3.80
N ALA A 60 -5.18 15.64 2.59
CA ALA A 60 -4.36 15.98 1.44
C ALA A 60 -4.98 17.12 0.61
N PRO A 61 -4.16 18.07 0.10
CA PRO A 61 -4.65 19.09 -0.82
C PRO A 61 -5.24 18.44 -2.07
N ASN A 62 -6.42 18.91 -2.49
CA ASN A 62 -7.20 18.37 -3.62
C ASN A 62 -7.65 16.91 -3.47
N GLN A 63 -7.70 16.35 -2.25
CA GLN A 63 -8.12 14.96 -2.00
C GLN A 63 -7.32 13.92 -2.80
N LYS A 64 -6.09 14.25 -3.21
CA LYS A 64 -5.18 13.34 -3.90
C LYS A 64 -4.07 12.92 -2.97
N LEU A 65 -3.99 11.63 -2.67
CA LEU A 65 -2.93 11.10 -1.83
C LEU A 65 -1.61 11.01 -2.61
N ARG A 66 -0.68 11.95 -2.39
CA ARG A 66 0.64 11.98 -3.05
C ARG A 66 1.81 11.69 -2.12
N SER A 67 1.55 11.59 -0.83
CA SER A 67 2.57 11.33 0.19
C SER A 67 1.95 10.51 1.31
N ILE A 68 2.69 9.52 1.79
CA ILE A 68 2.25 8.63 2.88
C ILE A 68 3.22 8.86 4.04
N PRO A 69 2.74 9.33 5.20
CA PRO A 69 3.59 9.49 6.36
C PRO A 69 4.00 8.11 6.89
N VAL A 70 5.31 7.86 6.96
CA VAL A 70 5.86 6.61 7.50
C VAL A 70 6.55 6.92 8.83
N ARG A 71 6.24 6.12 9.85
CA ARG A 71 6.98 6.11 11.12
C ARG A 71 7.83 4.84 11.15
N MET A 72 9.12 4.99 11.38
CA MET A 72 10.05 3.88 11.52
C MET A 72 10.47 3.75 12.97
N ILE A 73 10.71 2.52 13.42
CA ILE A 73 11.33 2.27 14.71
C ILE A 73 12.80 2.68 14.56
N PHE A 74 13.26 3.58 15.43
CA PHE A 74 14.66 4.01 15.43
C PHE A 74 15.53 2.94 16.10
N ASN A 75 16.69 2.63 15.52
CA ASN A 75 17.70 1.74 16.09
C ASN A 75 17.26 0.29 16.33
N ASP A 76 16.45 -0.27 15.43
CA ASP A 76 16.13 -1.71 15.43
C ASP A 76 17.11 -2.46 14.51
N PRO A 77 17.90 -3.44 15.00
CA PRO A 77 18.82 -4.22 14.17
C PRO A 77 18.11 -5.03 13.06
N ASP A 78 16.81 -5.27 13.18
CA ASP A 78 15.99 -5.92 12.17
C ASP A 78 15.36 -4.94 11.16
N LEU A 79 15.64 -3.62 11.26
CA LEU A 79 15.22 -2.61 10.31
C LEU A 79 15.97 -2.76 8.97
N ASN A 80 15.58 -3.78 8.21
CA ASN A 80 16.09 -4.07 6.88
C ASN A 80 15.07 -3.64 5.81
N LEU A 81 15.36 -2.52 5.12
CA LEU A 81 14.63 -2.11 3.91
C LEU A 81 15.03 -2.99 2.71
N ARG A 82 14.65 -4.28 2.74
CA ARG A 82 14.80 -5.15 1.57
C ARG A 82 13.71 -4.80 0.58
N ALA A 83 14.03 -3.91 -0.37
CA ALA A 83 13.24 -3.76 -1.59
C ALA A 83 13.30 -5.09 -2.36
N GLY A 84 12.30 -5.93 -2.19
CA GLY A 84 12.09 -7.11 -3.02
C GLY A 84 11.57 -6.66 -4.38
N TYR A 85 12.45 -6.34 -5.31
CA TYR A 85 12.07 -6.15 -6.70
C TYR A 85 11.69 -7.52 -7.27
N THR A 86 10.39 -7.75 -7.48
CA THR A 86 9.92 -8.90 -8.26
C THR A 86 9.88 -8.46 -9.72
N VAL A 87 10.66 -9.12 -10.57
CA VAL A 87 10.67 -8.93 -12.03
C VAL A 87 9.55 -9.74 -12.65
#